data_AF-B7LQU1-F1
#
_entry.id   AF-B7LQU1-F1
#
_cell.length_a   1.000
_cell.length_b   1.000
_cell.length_c   1.000
_cell.angle_alpha   90.00
_cell.angle_beta   90.00
_cell.angle_gamma   90.00
#
_symmetry.space_group_name_H-M   'P 1'
#
loop_
_entity.id
_entity.type
_entity.pdbx_description
1 polymer ?
#
loop_
_entity_poly.entity_id
_entity_poly.type
_entity_poly.pdbx_seq_one_letter_code
_entity_poly.pdbx_strand_id
1 'polypeptide(L)'
;MNKNIVVNKLVSGLNSLLENGYIDPNSVDDDADALEYLGELLVQDKTCCLSFCKKILYTLTSVDGVIKGAALDFLLLSDDWRDAFDYLMNNSERLSVKELKTAFFYFCCAKNETAPNPVPDGLFKKLRSQYKIMKNDSDAKFYGLHETYDEFINSYQLND
;
A
#
# COMPACT_ATOMS: atom_id res chain seq x y z
N MET A 1 -29.34 -2.93 -6.14
CA MET A 1 -29.09 -1.62 -5.51
C MET A 1 -28.58 -0.67 -6.60
N ASN A 2 -28.95 0.61 -6.61
CA ASN A 2 -28.51 1.54 -7.65
C ASN A 2 -27.00 1.83 -7.48
N LYS A 3 -26.20 1.70 -8.56
CA LYS A 3 -24.75 1.91 -8.54
C LYS A 3 -24.35 3.23 -7.86
N ASN A 4 -25.10 4.30 -8.10
CA ASN A 4 -24.81 5.62 -7.51
C ASN A 4 -25.02 5.63 -5.98
N ILE A 5 -25.97 4.85 -5.46
CA ILE A 5 -26.21 4.74 -4.02
C ILE A 5 -25.05 4.00 -3.35
N VAL A 6 -24.55 2.95 -3.98
CA VAL A 6 -23.40 2.16 -3.48
C VAL A 6 -22.14 3.02 -3.45
N VAL A 7 -21.78 3.66 -4.57
CA VAL A 7 -20.58 4.52 -4.63
C VAL A 7 -20.64 5.64 -3.60
N ASN A 8 -21.79 6.30 -3.42
CA ASN A 8 -21.94 7.36 -2.42
C ASN A 8 -21.71 6.86 -0.98
N LYS A 9 -22.19 5.64 -0.65
CA LYS A 9 -21.94 5.02 0.66
C LYS A 9 -20.45 4.76 0.86
N LEU A 10 -19.78 4.18 -0.13
CA LEU A 10 -18.36 3.85 -0.08
C LEU A 10 -17.50 5.10 0.10
N VAL A 11 -17.77 6.13 -0.70
CA VAL A 11 -17.08 7.44 -0.62
C VAL A 11 -17.29 8.08 0.75
N SER A 12 -18.52 8.04 1.29
CA SER A 12 -18.81 8.59 2.62
C SER A 12 -18.02 7.86 3.72
N GLY A 13 -17.96 6.53 3.66
CA GLY A 13 -17.18 5.72 4.60
C GLY A 13 -15.70 6.06 4.54
N LEU A 14 -15.09 6.05 3.35
CA LEU A 14 -13.68 6.36 3.17
C LEU A 14 -13.31 7.80 3.55
N ASN A 15 -14.21 8.77 3.39
CA ASN A 15 -14.00 10.11 3.95
C ASN A 15 -14.02 10.09 5.48
N SER A 16 -14.93 9.36 6.11
CA SER A 16 -14.93 9.18 7.57
C SER A 16 -13.63 8.53 8.05
N LEU A 17 -13.09 7.55 7.33
CA LEU A 17 -11.79 6.97 7.66
C LEU A 17 -10.69 8.03 7.69
N LEU A 18 -10.63 8.89 6.67
CA LEU A 18 -9.62 9.95 6.57
C LEU A 18 -9.77 11.03 7.64
N GLU A 19 -11.00 11.34 8.05
CA GLU A 19 -11.31 12.42 9.00
C GLU A 19 -11.30 11.95 10.46
N ASN A 20 -11.82 10.75 10.71
CA ASN A 20 -12.14 10.25 12.05
C ASN A 20 -11.38 8.97 12.42
N GLY A 21 -10.70 8.33 11.47
CA GLY A 21 -9.96 7.09 11.69
C GLY A 21 -10.80 5.80 11.62
N TYR A 22 -12.08 5.89 11.26
CA TYR A 22 -12.98 4.73 11.17
C TYR A 22 -14.00 4.89 10.03
N ILE A 23 -14.49 3.76 9.51
CA ILE A 23 -15.61 3.72 8.56
C ILE A 23 -16.95 3.86 9.29
N ASP A 24 -17.16 3.06 10.34
CA ASP A 24 -18.34 3.08 11.21
C ASP A 24 -17.87 3.12 12.67
N PRO A 25 -18.27 4.11 13.48
CA PRO A 25 -17.84 4.22 14.88
C PRO A 25 -18.30 3.07 15.77
N ASN A 26 -19.23 2.22 15.29
CA ASN A 26 -19.71 1.04 16.01
C ASN A 26 -19.09 -0.25 15.51
N SER A 27 -18.20 -0.18 14.51
CA SER A 27 -17.47 -1.36 14.06
C SER A 27 -16.46 -1.82 15.10
N VAL A 28 -16.17 -3.11 15.08
CA VAL A 28 -15.15 -3.73 15.93
C VAL A 28 -13.84 -3.96 15.17
N ASP A 29 -13.85 -3.78 13.84
CA ASP A 29 -12.71 -4.04 12.96
C ASP A 29 -12.65 -3.00 11.84
N ASP A 30 -12.09 -1.84 12.15
CA ASP A 30 -11.97 -0.71 11.22
C ASP A 30 -11.11 -1.04 9.99
N ASP A 31 -10.10 -1.91 10.15
CA ASP A 31 -9.22 -2.33 9.07
C ASP A 31 -9.97 -3.18 8.04
N ALA A 32 -10.76 -4.15 8.51
CA ALA A 32 -11.58 -4.99 7.63
C ALA A 32 -12.59 -4.15 6.85
N ASP A 33 -13.27 -3.22 7.53
CA ASP A 33 -14.24 -2.32 6.89
C ASP A 33 -13.56 -1.42 5.85
N ALA A 34 -12.41 -0.84 6.18
CA ALA A 34 -11.67 0.02 5.27
C ALA A 34 -11.23 -0.74 4.00
N LEU A 35 -10.75 -1.98 4.16
CA LEU A 35 -10.38 -2.85 3.05
C LEU A 35 -11.58 -3.22 2.18
N GLU A 36 -12.71 -3.58 2.80
CA GLU A 36 -13.95 -3.89 2.07
C GLU A 36 -14.40 -2.67 1.25
N TYR A 37 -14.43 -1.49 1.87
CA TYR A 37 -14.90 -0.28 1.21
C TYR A 37 -13.99 0.15 0.06
N LEU A 38 -12.67 0.09 0.26
CA LEU A 38 -11.71 0.45 -0.78
C LEU A 38 -11.74 -0.57 -1.93
N GLY A 39 -11.84 -1.86 -1.61
CA GLY A 39 -11.95 -2.96 -2.58
C GLY A 39 -13.23 -2.89 -3.39
N GLU A 40 -14.38 -2.64 -2.75
CA GLU A 40 -15.65 -2.47 -3.47
C GLU A 40 -15.60 -1.21 -4.35
N LEU A 41 -15.02 -0.10 -3.87
CA LEU A 41 -14.90 1.11 -4.66
C LEU A 41 -14.03 0.89 -5.90
N LEU A 42 -12.97 0.07 -5.81
CA LEU A 42 -12.15 -0.30 -6.97
C LEU A 42 -12.98 -0.94 -8.09
N VAL A 43 -13.93 -1.81 -7.73
CA VAL A 43 -14.82 -2.50 -8.67
C VAL A 43 -15.86 -1.54 -9.26
N GLN A 44 -16.42 -0.65 -8.43
CA GLN A 44 -17.51 0.23 -8.84
C GLN A 44 -17.03 1.46 -9.62
N ASP A 45 -15.94 2.08 -9.18
CA ASP A 45 -15.34 3.30 -9.72
C ASP A 45 -13.83 3.33 -9.44
N LYS A 46 -13.07 2.70 -10.34
CA LYS A 46 -11.60 2.62 -10.26
C LYS A 46 -10.95 3.99 -10.11
N THR A 47 -11.39 5.00 -10.86
CA THR A 47 -10.80 6.34 -10.82
C THR A 47 -10.99 6.99 -9.45
N CYS A 48 -12.20 6.87 -8.88
CA CYS A 48 -12.46 7.34 -7.53
C CYS A 48 -11.64 6.57 -6.48
N CYS A 49 -11.55 5.25 -6.60
CA CYS A 49 -10.75 4.41 -5.72
C CYS A 49 -9.27 4.81 -5.70
N LEU A 50 -8.64 4.99 -6.87
CA LEU A 50 -7.23 5.39 -6.95
C LEU A 50 -7.01 6.79 -6.36
N SER A 51 -7.97 7.70 -6.50
CA SER A 51 -7.92 8.99 -5.80
C SER A 51 -7.92 8.82 -4.28
N PHE A 52 -8.74 7.92 -3.74
CA PHE A 52 -8.71 7.58 -2.31
C PHE A 52 -7.43 6.88 -1.89
N CYS A 53 -6.86 5.99 -2.71
CA CYS A 53 -5.58 5.35 -2.43
C CYS A 53 -4.49 6.40 -2.18
N LYS A 54 -4.41 7.43 -3.04
CA LYS A 54 -3.48 8.55 -2.85
C LYS A 54 -3.75 9.28 -1.52
N LYS A 55 -5.02 9.64 -1.24
CA LYS A 55 -5.38 10.31 0.03
C LYS A 55 -4.97 9.47 1.24
N ILE A 56 -5.28 8.18 1.25
CA ILE A 56 -4.93 7.24 2.32
C ILE A 56 -3.41 7.24 2.57
N LEU A 57 -2.61 7.12 1.52
CA LEU A 57 -1.15 7.08 1.65
C LEU A 57 -0.57 8.37 2.26
N TYR A 58 -1.09 9.53 1.87
CA TYR A 58 -0.57 10.83 2.28
C TYR A 58 -1.21 11.42 3.55
N THR A 59 -2.39 10.94 3.95
CA THR A 59 -3.12 11.44 5.12
C THR A 59 -2.94 10.53 6.34
N LEU A 60 -2.98 9.20 6.17
CA LEU A 60 -2.93 8.27 7.30
C LEU A 60 -1.50 7.98 7.77
N THR A 61 -1.39 7.60 9.04
CA THR A 61 -0.11 7.35 9.71
C THR A 61 0.37 5.92 9.51
N SER A 62 1.58 5.59 9.98
CA SER A 62 2.14 4.24 9.85
C SER A 62 1.44 3.18 10.73
N VAL A 63 0.65 3.61 11.72
CA VAL A 63 -0.18 2.71 12.55
C VAL A 63 -1.29 2.07 11.71
N ASP A 64 -1.74 2.77 10.66
CA ASP A 64 -2.79 2.34 9.73
C ASP A 64 -2.25 1.42 8.62
N GLY A 65 -1.28 0.57 8.96
CA GLY A 65 -0.40 -0.11 8.00
C GLY A 65 -1.13 -1.04 7.01
N VAL A 66 -2.24 -1.66 7.43
CA VAL A 66 -3.00 -2.60 6.60
C VAL A 66 -3.64 -1.89 5.40
N ILE A 67 -4.42 -0.85 5.64
CA ILE A 67 -5.11 -0.10 4.58
C ILE A 67 -4.11 0.65 3.69
N LYS A 68 -3.01 1.18 4.26
CA LYS A 68 -1.95 1.81 3.47
C LYS A 68 -1.24 0.81 2.56
N GLY A 69 -0.99 -0.40 3.04
CA GLY A 69 -0.44 -1.49 2.23
C GLY A 69 -1.34 -1.85 1.04
N ALA A 70 -2.66 -1.87 1.22
CA ALA A 70 -3.62 -2.14 0.15
C ALA A 70 -3.72 -0.97 -0.85
N ALA A 71 -3.79 0.28 -0.35
CA ALA A 71 -3.80 1.47 -1.19
C ALA A 71 -2.54 1.57 -2.07
N LEU A 72 -1.37 1.23 -1.51
CA LEU A 72 -0.12 1.17 -2.24
C LEU A 72 -0.16 0.09 -3.33
N ASP A 73 -0.64 -1.11 -3.02
CA ASP A 73 -0.75 -2.22 -3.97
C ASP A 73 -1.63 -1.86 -5.17
N PHE A 74 -2.80 -1.26 -4.91
CA PHE A 74 -3.71 -0.81 -5.97
C PHE A 74 -3.08 0.25 -6.88
N LEU A 75 -2.29 1.18 -6.34
CA LEU A 75 -1.61 2.18 -7.16
C LEU A 75 -0.47 1.56 -7.98
N LEU A 76 0.35 0.69 -7.39
CA LEU A 76 1.44 -0.03 -8.06
C LEU A 76 0.96 -0.86 -9.25
N LEU A 77 -0.24 -1.46 -9.13
CA LEU A 77 -0.87 -2.28 -10.16
C LEU A 77 -1.77 -1.49 -11.14
N SER A 78 -1.69 -0.16 -11.11
CA SER A 78 -2.51 0.72 -11.96
C SER A 78 -1.66 1.60 -12.88
N ASP A 79 -2.32 2.38 -13.73
CA ASP A 79 -1.66 3.39 -14.57
C ASP A 79 -1.05 4.55 -13.74
N ASP A 80 -1.41 4.65 -12.45
CA ASP A 80 -0.89 5.63 -11.48
C ASP A 80 0.35 5.12 -10.71
N TRP A 81 1.03 4.07 -11.20
CA TRP A 81 2.22 3.49 -10.56
C TRP A 81 3.33 4.51 -10.26
N ARG A 82 3.41 5.60 -11.05
CA ARG A 82 4.36 6.70 -10.80
C ARG A 82 4.13 7.37 -9.46
N ASP A 83 2.88 7.64 -9.10
CA ASP A 83 2.53 8.21 -7.81
C ASP A 83 2.92 7.27 -6.66
N ALA A 84 2.77 5.96 -6.84
CA ALA A 84 3.23 4.97 -5.86
C ALA A 84 4.76 4.99 -5.69
N PHE A 85 5.51 5.05 -6.79
CA PHE A 85 6.97 5.13 -6.74
C PHE A 85 7.45 6.44 -6.08
N ASP A 86 6.81 7.57 -6.40
CA ASP A 86 7.09 8.85 -5.76
C ASP A 86 6.76 8.82 -4.27
N TYR A 87 5.65 8.20 -3.88
CA TYR A 87 5.31 7.98 -2.48
C TYR A 87 6.39 7.17 -1.75
N LEU A 88 6.79 6.02 -2.30
CA LEU A 88 7.83 5.16 -1.73
C LEU A 88 9.17 5.88 -1.59
N MET A 89 9.55 6.67 -2.61
CA MET A 89 10.81 7.41 -2.62
C MET A 89 10.85 8.50 -1.54
N ASN A 90 9.74 9.25 -1.41
CA ASN A 90 9.65 10.40 -0.53
C ASN A 90 9.31 10.03 0.92
N ASN A 91 8.71 8.86 1.16
CA ASN A 91 8.26 8.42 2.48
C ASN A 91 9.00 7.17 2.98
N SER A 92 10.10 6.77 2.34
CA SER A 92 10.80 5.52 2.62
C SER A 92 11.11 5.24 4.09
N GLU A 93 11.42 6.29 4.87
CA GLU A 93 11.79 6.18 6.30
C GLU A 93 10.58 6.00 7.23
N ARG A 94 9.36 6.18 6.71
CA ARG A 94 8.09 6.15 7.44
C ARG A 94 7.17 5.01 7.00
N LEU A 95 7.63 4.16 6.09
CA LEU A 95 6.85 3.02 5.63
C LEU A 95 6.63 2.05 6.78
N SER A 96 5.37 1.61 6.92
CA SER A 96 5.00 0.49 7.79
C SER A 96 5.57 -0.83 7.26
N VAL A 97 5.57 -1.85 8.11
CA VAL A 97 5.93 -3.23 7.72
C VAL A 97 5.14 -3.70 6.50
N LYS A 98 3.84 -3.38 6.45
CA LYS A 98 2.95 -3.81 5.37
C LYS A 98 3.27 -3.10 4.05
N GLU A 99 3.44 -1.78 4.06
CA GLU A 99 3.82 -1.01 2.87
C GLU A 99 5.17 -1.48 2.33
N LEU A 100 6.13 -1.72 3.22
CA LEU A 100 7.46 -2.19 2.85
C LEU A 100 7.41 -3.60 2.22
N LYS A 101 6.62 -4.51 2.81
CA LYS A 101 6.38 -5.85 2.24
C LYS A 101 5.72 -5.74 0.86
N THR A 102 4.69 -4.89 0.71
CA THR A 102 4.01 -4.67 -0.58
C THR A 102 5.00 -4.19 -1.63
N ALA A 103 5.86 -3.22 -1.31
CA ALA A 103 6.87 -2.71 -2.22
C ALA A 103 7.85 -3.80 -2.67
N PHE A 104 8.42 -4.58 -1.74
CA PHE A 104 9.32 -5.68 -2.10
C PHE A 104 8.65 -6.72 -2.98
N PHE A 105 7.44 -7.14 -2.62
CA PHE A 105 6.69 -8.14 -3.37
C PHE A 105 6.40 -7.67 -4.80
N TYR A 106 5.97 -6.42 -4.98
CA TYR A 106 5.78 -5.83 -6.30
C TYR A 106 7.05 -5.94 -7.15
N PHE A 107 8.20 -5.56 -6.60
CA PHE A 107 9.45 -5.63 -7.36
C PHE A 107 9.91 -7.07 -7.65
N CYS A 108 9.64 -8.05 -6.77
CA CYS A 108 9.88 -9.47 -7.07
C CYS A 108 9.08 -9.90 -8.31
N CYS A 109 7.80 -9.52 -8.38
CA CYS A 109 6.94 -9.82 -9.53
C CYS A 109 7.39 -9.08 -10.80
N ALA A 110 7.65 -7.77 -10.68
CA ALA A 110 7.99 -6.89 -11.80
C ALA A 110 9.25 -7.34 -12.55
N LYS A 111 10.20 -8.03 -11.88
CA LYS A 111 11.38 -8.61 -12.53
C LYS A 111 11.04 -9.54 -13.71
N ASN A 112 9.90 -10.21 -13.65
CA ASN A 112 9.45 -11.15 -14.68
C ASN A 112 8.61 -10.47 -15.78
N GLU A 113 8.35 -9.18 -15.68
CA GLU A 113 7.64 -8.43 -16.72
C GLU A 113 8.54 -8.26 -17.95
N THR A 114 7.91 -8.26 -19.14
CA THR A 114 8.63 -8.03 -20.40
C THR A 114 9.11 -6.59 -20.55
N ALA A 115 8.40 -5.65 -19.91
CA ALA A 115 8.69 -4.23 -19.92
C ALA A 115 8.35 -3.62 -18.54
N PRO A 116 9.18 -3.87 -17.51
CA PRO A 116 8.92 -3.36 -16.17
C PRO A 116 9.00 -1.83 -16.12
N ASN A 117 8.23 -1.25 -15.20
CA ASN A 117 8.30 0.19 -14.93
C ASN A 117 9.71 0.60 -14.49
N PRO A 118 10.24 1.75 -14.98
CA PRO A 118 11.57 2.21 -14.60
C PRO A 118 11.62 2.55 -13.11
N VAL A 119 12.52 1.91 -12.39
CA VAL A 119 12.72 2.11 -10.96
C VAL A 119 13.49 3.42 -10.72
N PRO A 120 13.01 4.34 -9.86
CA PRO A 120 13.72 5.56 -9.52
C PRO A 120 15.08 5.28 -8.88
N ASP A 121 16.08 6.07 -9.26
CA ASP A 121 17.43 5.97 -8.71
C ASP A 121 17.43 6.06 -7.18
N GLY A 122 18.04 5.08 -6.53
CA GLY A 122 18.16 5.02 -5.08
C GLY A 122 16.94 4.49 -4.33
N LEU A 123 15.82 4.20 -5.00
CA LEU A 123 14.63 3.65 -4.35
C LEU A 123 14.94 2.33 -3.61
N PHE A 124 15.58 1.37 -4.28
CA PHE A 124 15.95 0.10 -3.65
C PHE A 124 16.86 0.28 -2.43
N LYS A 125 17.81 1.22 -2.49
CA LYS A 125 18.67 1.53 -1.34
C LYS A 125 17.84 2.01 -0.15
N LYS A 126 16.89 2.91 -0.40
CA LYS A 126 15.97 3.43 0.63
C LYS A 126 15.08 2.35 1.25
N LEU A 127 14.47 1.49 0.42
CA LEU A 127 13.64 0.39 0.91
C LEU A 127 14.45 -0.59 1.78
N ARG A 128 15.67 -0.95 1.36
CA ARG A 128 16.55 -1.80 2.17
C ARG A 128 16.97 -1.15 3.48
N SER A 129 17.27 0.16 3.47
CA SER A 129 17.54 0.89 4.71
C SER A 129 16.36 0.81 5.68
N GLN A 130 15.13 0.98 5.18
CA GLN A 130 13.94 0.87 6.02
C GLN A 130 13.75 -0.55 6.55
N TYR A 131 13.99 -1.58 5.74
CA TYR A 131 13.98 -2.97 6.20
C TYR A 131 14.95 -3.19 7.37
N LYS A 132 16.18 -2.66 7.30
CA LYS A 132 17.17 -2.81 8.38
C LYS A 132 16.66 -2.23 9.72
N ILE A 133 15.78 -1.23 9.68
CA ILE A 133 15.12 -0.65 10.86
C ILE A 133 13.93 -1.52 11.31
N MET A 134 13.08 -1.95 10.38
CA MET A 134 11.82 -2.65 10.67
C MET A 134 11.93 -4.16 10.87
N LYS A 135 13.06 -4.79 10.52
CA LYS A 135 13.20 -6.26 10.51
C LYS A 135 12.97 -6.94 11.87
N ASN A 136 13.07 -6.21 12.98
CA ASN A 136 12.86 -6.75 14.33
C ASN A 136 11.48 -6.37 14.90
N ASP A 137 10.63 -5.69 14.12
CA ASP A 137 9.26 -5.39 14.50
C ASP A 137 8.46 -6.69 14.71
N SER A 138 7.55 -6.70 15.70
CA SER A 138 6.74 -7.89 16.00
C SER A 138 5.92 -8.36 14.80
N ASP A 139 5.51 -7.42 13.95
CA ASP A 139 4.64 -7.68 12.82
C ASP A 139 5.42 -8.15 11.58
N ALA A 140 6.75 -7.94 11.57
CA ALA A 140 7.61 -8.34 10.45
C ALA A 140 7.48 -9.84 10.12
N LYS A 141 7.38 -10.68 11.16
CA LYS A 141 7.16 -12.12 11.00
C LYS A 141 5.75 -12.43 10.51
N PHE A 142 4.74 -11.77 11.08
CA PHE A 142 3.33 -12.01 10.73
C PHE A 142 3.07 -11.73 9.24
N TYR A 143 3.66 -10.65 8.72
CA TYR A 143 3.50 -10.26 7.33
C TYR A 143 4.47 -10.94 6.35
N GLY A 144 5.36 -11.82 6.81
CA GLY A 144 6.35 -12.48 5.96
C GLY A 144 7.38 -11.52 5.36
N LEU A 145 7.74 -10.45 6.09
CA LEU A 145 8.64 -9.39 5.59
C LEU A 145 10.03 -9.95 5.23
N HIS A 146 10.59 -10.83 6.06
CA HIS A 146 11.91 -11.42 5.83
C HIS A 146 11.95 -12.27 4.56
N GLU A 147 10.98 -13.17 4.39
CA GLU A 147 10.90 -14.05 3.22
C GLU A 147 10.78 -13.23 1.93
N THR A 148 9.94 -12.19 1.95
CA THR A 148 9.76 -11.28 0.81
C THR A 148 11.03 -10.48 0.54
N TYR A 149 11.73 -10.02 1.58
CA TYR A 149 13.00 -9.30 1.45
C TYR A 149 14.08 -10.17 0.83
N ASP A 150 14.24 -11.41 1.31
CA ASP A 150 15.25 -12.34 0.80
C ASP A 150 15.02 -12.65 -0.68
N GLU A 151 13.75 -12.85 -1.08
CA GLU A 151 13.39 -13.01 -2.50
C GLU A 151 13.73 -11.75 -3.32
N PHE A 152 13.47 -10.56 -2.78
CA PHE A 152 13.79 -9.29 -3.44
C PHE A 152 15.30 -9.11 -3.65
N ILE A 153 16.11 -9.34 -2.61
CA ILE A 153 17.58 -9.25 -2.70
C ILE A 153 18.12 -10.23 -3.74
N ASN A 154 17.65 -11.47 -3.72
CA ASN A 154 18.05 -12.49 -4.69
C ASN A 154 17.60 -12.14 -6.11
N SER A 155 16.40 -11.58 -6.26
CA SER A 155 15.84 -11.17 -7.54
C SER A 155 16.72 -10.13 -8.23
N TYR A 156 17.21 -9.15 -7.49
CA TYR A 156 18.00 -8.05 -8.05
C TYR A 156 19.51 -8.20 -7.85
N GLN A 157 19.98 -9.34 -7.32
CA GLN A 157 21.38 -9.61 -7.01
C GLN A 157 22.03 -8.46 -6.21
N LEU A 158 21.29 -7.93 -5.25
CA LEU A 158 21.73 -6.78 -4.45
C LEU A 158 22.69 -7.27 -3.37
N ASN A 159 23.88 -6.68 -3.30
CA ASN A 159 24.80 -6.94 -2.19
C ASN A 159 24.36 -6.12 -0.97
N ASP A 160 24.27 -6.77 0.19
CA ASP A 160 23.80 -6.15 1.43
C ASP A 160 24.85 -5.39 2.25
#